data_AF-A0A1I3BX96-F1
#
_entry.id   AF-A0A1I3BX96-F1
#
_cell.length_a   1.000
_cell.length_b   1.000
_cell.length_c   1.000
_cell.angle_alpha   90.00
_cell.angle_beta   90.00
_cell.angle_gamma   90.00
#
_symmetry.space_group_name_H-M   'P 1'
#
loop_
_entity.id
_entity.type
_entity.pdbx_description
1 polymer ?
#
loop_
_entity_poly.entity_id
_entity_poly.type
_entity_poly.pdbx_seq_one_letter_code
_entity_poly.pdbx_strand_id
1 'polypeptide(L)'
;MLRKDLLRVSRAGGGYRPRFVGREHRPLAAKVLGAFEANVGEPRSAVTAAIDALEADEDDFKLVRGLAALVERECVFEERATVPPPRVRRVAFEAAEAVGVADEDDRERAIARAADRLGVDPGVVEADLYADRERNEVLVDADVRWDPDALLDQYDLSLAQTALFDATEVRVRSVDPKALVSAVKRLRLMYELRRTDDGRELVVTGPDALFRRTRRYGTAFARLLRTVAGTTEWRLEATIDDRGTERTMTLTEADVTVPGVEPVAEPDFDSGVEADFAARFRGLDLDWTLVREPDPLATGTRVMIPDFAFEYDHADFRLYFEVMGFWTPEYVEKKLDQLAGVEDVDLLVAADESLGVGEAIAARDHRVLTYTGSVRVKEVLDVLRGYEADLVAEAAASLPESFAPDDDVIGLAELADRHGVSESAIEDGPFPDHELVGRTLIRPAVLDRLREEVDDGTSLSAVEERLDERGIDDASATLSTLGYRVEWEGLSGGTVRKKGVSDGDG
;
A
#
# COMPACT_ATOMS: atom_id res chain seq x y z
N MET A 1 -14.73 -12.07 10.36
CA MET A 1 -15.66 -12.23 9.21
C MET A 1 -16.13 -13.66 9.05
N LEU A 2 -17.44 -13.87 8.97
CA LEU A 2 -18.09 -15.17 8.78
C LEU A 2 -18.13 -15.59 7.30
N ARG A 3 -18.38 -16.88 7.05
CA ARG A 3 -18.70 -17.39 5.71
C ARG A 3 -20.13 -16.98 5.31
N LYS A 4 -20.39 -16.78 4.01
CA LYS A 4 -21.69 -16.29 3.51
C LYS A 4 -22.87 -17.23 3.77
N ASP A 5 -22.63 -18.52 3.84
CA ASP A 5 -23.64 -19.54 4.19
C ASP A 5 -24.12 -19.39 5.64
N LEU A 6 -23.26 -18.89 6.54
CA LEU A 6 -23.57 -18.57 7.92
C LEU A 6 -24.17 -17.17 8.12
N LEU A 7 -24.35 -16.39 7.05
CA LEU A 7 -24.94 -15.06 7.14
C LEU A 7 -26.40 -15.14 7.61
N ARG A 8 -26.69 -14.42 8.71
CA ARG A 8 -28.03 -14.24 9.29
C ARG A 8 -28.49 -12.80 9.08
N VAL A 9 -29.37 -12.61 8.09
CA VAL A 9 -29.94 -11.31 7.76
C VAL A 9 -31.46 -11.41 7.61
N SER A 10 -32.17 -10.44 8.16
CA SER A 10 -33.60 -10.22 7.94
C SER A 10 -33.81 -9.32 6.72
N ARG A 11 -34.78 -9.71 5.88
CA ARG A 11 -35.21 -8.94 4.69
C ARG A 11 -36.62 -8.35 4.86
N ALA A 12 -37.13 -8.33 6.08
CA ALA A 12 -38.47 -7.86 6.38
C ALA A 12 -38.62 -6.36 6.04
N GLY A 13 -39.75 -6.00 5.43
CA GLY A 13 -40.06 -4.60 5.09
C GLY A 13 -39.15 -4.00 4.01
N GLY A 14 -38.44 -4.81 3.21
CA GLY A 14 -37.58 -4.33 2.12
C GLY A 14 -36.14 -4.01 2.54
N GLY A 15 -35.86 -3.89 3.84
CA GLY A 15 -34.51 -3.62 4.35
C GLY A 15 -33.56 -4.82 4.28
N TYR A 16 -32.29 -4.59 4.64
CA TYR A 16 -31.27 -5.62 4.85
C TYR A 16 -30.67 -5.44 6.24
N ARG A 17 -31.06 -6.28 7.20
CA ARG A 17 -30.67 -6.11 8.62
C ARG A 17 -29.98 -7.37 9.15
N PRO A 18 -28.70 -7.31 9.54
CA PRO A 18 -28.08 -8.39 10.29
C PRO A 18 -28.91 -8.76 11.53
N ARG A 19 -28.99 -10.06 11.84
CA ARG A 19 -29.63 -10.54 13.07
C ARG A 19 -28.59 -10.61 14.17
N PHE A 20 -28.32 -9.45 14.77
CA PHE A 20 -27.39 -9.30 15.88
C PHE A 20 -27.83 -10.10 17.11
N VAL A 21 -26.88 -10.37 18.00
CA VAL A 21 -27.10 -11.18 19.20
C VAL A 21 -26.99 -10.35 20.47
N GLY A 22 -27.95 -10.50 21.37
CA GLY A 22 -27.89 -9.87 22.68
C GLY A 22 -27.29 -10.77 23.76
N ARG A 23 -27.25 -10.23 24.98
CA ARG A 23 -26.74 -10.89 26.19
C ARG A 23 -27.43 -12.23 26.50
N GLU A 24 -28.65 -12.44 26.02
CA GLU A 24 -29.36 -13.72 26.12
C GLU A 24 -28.61 -14.89 25.46
N HIS A 25 -27.72 -14.62 24.49
CA HIS A 25 -26.90 -15.64 23.82
C HIS A 25 -25.57 -15.92 24.54
N ARG A 26 -25.25 -15.18 25.62
CA ARG A 26 -24.01 -15.36 26.40
C ARG A 26 -23.81 -16.79 26.90
N PRO A 27 -24.85 -17.52 27.39
CA PRO A 27 -24.69 -18.91 27.78
C PRO A 27 -24.24 -19.81 26.62
N LEU A 28 -24.73 -19.56 25.40
CA LEU A 28 -24.32 -20.30 24.21
C LEU A 28 -22.85 -19.99 23.87
N ALA A 29 -22.45 -18.72 23.87
CA ALA A 29 -21.05 -18.33 23.66
C ALA A 29 -20.10 -19.01 24.66
N ALA A 30 -20.48 -19.06 25.94
CA ALA A 30 -19.71 -19.76 26.97
C ALA A 30 -19.63 -21.28 26.73
N LYS A 31 -20.72 -21.92 26.29
CA LYS A 31 -20.72 -23.35 25.93
C LYS A 31 -19.80 -23.63 24.75
N VAL A 32 -19.80 -22.76 23.73
CA VAL A 32 -18.93 -22.90 22.56
C VAL A 32 -17.45 -22.79 22.98
N LEU A 33 -17.07 -21.74 23.73
CA LEU A 33 -15.70 -21.61 24.25
C LEU A 33 -15.28 -22.83 25.07
N GLY A 34 -16.13 -23.25 26.01
CA GLY A 34 -15.89 -24.42 26.85
C GLY A 34 -15.79 -25.74 26.06
N ALA A 35 -16.47 -25.86 24.92
CA ALA A 35 -16.35 -27.04 24.05
C ALA A 35 -14.96 -27.14 23.41
N PHE A 36 -14.32 -26.02 23.04
CA PHE A 36 -12.94 -26.04 22.56
C PHE A 36 -11.96 -26.31 23.71
N GLU A 37 -12.09 -25.60 24.84
CA GLU A 37 -11.23 -25.79 26.01
C GLU A 37 -11.25 -27.22 26.53
N ALA A 38 -12.42 -27.86 26.59
CA ALA A 38 -12.57 -29.23 27.08
C ALA A 38 -12.00 -30.30 26.13
N ASN A 39 -11.73 -29.96 24.87
CA ASN A 39 -11.21 -30.87 23.84
C ASN A 39 -9.75 -30.56 23.46
N VAL A 40 -9.01 -29.79 24.26
CA VAL A 40 -7.56 -29.64 24.07
C VAL A 40 -6.88 -31.00 24.25
N GLY A 41 -6.09 -31.40 23.25
CA GLY A 41 -5.46 -32.72 23.15
C GLY A 41 -6.27 -33.75 22.36
N GLU A 42 -7.51 -33.44 22.00
CA GLU A 42 -8.39 -34.30 21.20
C GLU A 42 -8.32 -33.97 19.70
N PRO A 43 -8.68 -34.89 18.80
CA PRO A 43 -8.74 -34.61 17.36
C PRO A 43 -9.85 -33.61 17.03
N ARG A 44 -9.69 -32.85 15.94
CA ARG A 44 -10.69 -31.89 15.45
C ARG A 44 -12.08 -32.50 15.32
N SER A 45 -12.19 -33.77 14.96
CA SER A 45 -13.47 -34.48 14.88
C SER A 45 -14.23 -34.57 16.22
N ALA A 46 -13.53 -34.64 17.35
CA ALA A 46 -14.14 -34.60 18.69
C ALA A 46 -14.69 -33.20 18.99
N VAL A 47 -13.94 -32.15 18.65
CA VAL A 47 -14.40 -30.75 18.74
C VAL A 47 -15.65 -30.55 17.88
N THR A 48 -15.62 -30.99 16.62
CA THR A 48 -16.78 -30.93 15.72
C THR A 48 -17.99 -31.63 16.31
N ALA A 49 -17.83 -32.84 16.86
CA ALA A 49 -18.92 -33.57 17.50
C ALA A 49 -19.49 -32.85 18.73
N ALA A 50 -18.65 -32.19 19.53
CA ALA A 50 -19.08 -31.38 20.65
C ALA A 50 -19.90 -30.16 20.19
N ILE A 51 -19.48 -29.50 19.11
CA ILE A 51 -20.24 -28.39 18.51
C ILE A 51 -21.56 -28.87 17.89
N ASP A 52 -21.57 -30.02 17.21
CA ASP A 52 -22.79 -30.62 16.65
C ASP A 52 -23.81 -30.96 17.75
N ALA A 53 -23.34 -31.40 18.92
CA ALA A 53 -24.20 -31.63 20.09
C ALA A 53 -24.84 -30.33 20.61
N LEU A 54 -24.07 -29.23 20.64
CA LEU A 54 -24.61 -27.91 21.00
C LEU A 54 -25.62 -27.40 19.96
N GLU A 55 -25.36 -27.66 18.68
CA GLU A 55 -26.28 -27.30 17.59
C GLU A 55 -27.63 -27.99 17.72
N ALA A 56 -27.67 -29.24 18.18
CA ALA A 56 -28.92 -29.99 18.35
C ALA A 56 -29.87 -29.39 19.41
N ASP A 57 -29.32 -28.64 20.37
CA ASP A 57 -30.06 -28.01 21.47
C ASP A 57 -30.51 -26.56 21.16
N GLU A 58 -30.14 -26.00 20.00
CA GLU A 58 -30.38 -24.60 19.64
C GLU A 58 -31.21 -24.46 18.36
N ASP A 59 -32.19 -23.56 18.35
CA ASP A 59 -33.07 -23.35 17.20
C ASP A 59 -32.35 -22.72 15.98
N ASP A 60 -31.26 -21.98 16.22
CA ASP A 60 -30.49 -21.27 15.19
C ASP A 60 -29.09 -21.87 15.01
N PHE A 61 -29.01 -22.96 14.25
CA PHE A 61 -27.75 -23.63 13.93
C PHE A 61 -26.68 -22.70 13.32
N LYS A 62 -27.09 -21.63 12.62
CA LYS A 62 -26.13 -20.69 12.02
C LYS A 62 -25.41 -19.86 13.07
N LEU A 63 -26.07 -19.58 14.19
CA LEU A 63 -25.44 -18.89 15.32
C LEU A 63 -24.35 -19.78 15.92
N VAL A 64 -24.68 -21.03 16.27
CA VAL A 64 -23.72 -22.00 16.84
C VAL A 64 -22.51 -22.16 15.94
N ARG A 65 -22.72 -22.47 14.65
CA ARG A 65 -21.63 -22.62 13.68
C ARG A 65 -20.83 -21.35 13.47
N GLY A 66 -21.47 -20.18 13.55
CA GLY A 66 -20.79 -18.91 13.38
C GLY A 66 -19.90 -18.55 14.57
N LEU A 67 -20.35 -18.80 15.80
CA LEU A 67 -19.54 -18.65 17.01
C LEU A 67 -18.37 -19.64 16.99
N ALA A 68 -18.65 -20.93 16.73
CA ALA A 68 -17.61 -21.97 16.66
C ALA A 68 -16.55 -21.65 15.61
N ALA A 69 -16.95 -21.18 14.42
CA ALA A 69 -16.02 -20.79 13.36
C ALA A 69 -15.17 -19.55 13.68
N LEU A 70 -15.57 -18.72 14.66
CA LEU A 70 -14.73 -17.63 15.15
C LEU A 70 -13.71 -18.15 16.15
N VAL A 71 -14.15 -18.95 17.12
CA VAL A 71 -13.27 -19.58 18.12
C VAL A 71 -12.22 -20.47 17.45
N GLU A 72 -12.63 -21.33 16.52
CA GLU A 72 -11.73 -22.23 15.80
C GLU A 72 -10.57 -21.51 15.07
N ARG A 73 -10.79 -20.27 14.62
CA ARG A 73 -9.74 -19.48 13.92
C ARG A 73 -8.66 -18.96 14.85
N GLU A 74 -8.93 -18.85 16.14
CA GLU A 74 -7.95 -18.47 17.15
C GLU A 74 -7.27 -19.70 17.78
N CYS A 75 -7.76 -20.91 17.48
CA CYS A 75 -7.18 -22.15 17.94
C CYS A 75 -6.01 -22.60 17.06
N VAL A 76 -5.11 -23.40 17.64
CA VAL A 76 -4.01 -24.05 16.93
C VAL A 76 -4.28 -25.55 16.82
N PHE A 77 -4.22 -26.07 15.60
CA PHE A 77 -4.32 -27.49 15.30
C PHE A 77 -3.00 -27.99 14.72
N GLU A 78 -2.56 -29.17 15.16
CA GLU A 78 -1.31 -29.78 14.71
C GLU A 78 -1.53 -31.18 14.15
N GLU A 79 -0.83 -31.50 13.07
CA GLU A 79 -0.61 -32.90 12.66
C GLU A 79 0.31 -33.57 13.68
N ARG A 80 -0.23 -34.54 14.43
CA ARG A 80 0.55 -35.36 15.36
C ARG A 80 0.66 -36.78 14.83
N ALA A 81 1.83 -37.13 14.32
CA ALA A 81 2.16 -38.48 13.85
C ALA A 81 3.56 -38.87 14.32
N THR A 82 3.74 -40.14 14.74
CA THR A 82 5.06 -40.69 15.11
C THR A 82 5.90 -40.97 13.87
N VAL A 83 5.24 -41.46 12.81
CA VAL A 83 5.80 -41.75 11.50
C VAL A 83 5.02 -40.95 10.45
N PRO A 84 5.67 -40.32 9.46
CA PRO A 84 4.97 -39.57 8.42
C PRO A 84 3.81 -40.37 7.78
N PRO A 85 2.56 -39.88 7.82
CA PRO A 85 1.38 -40.63 7.37
C PRO A 85 1.47 -41.22 5.95
N PRO A 86 2.08 -40.54 4.94
CA PRO A 86 2.30 -41.13 3.63
C PRO A 86 3.14 -42.42 3.66
N ARG A 87 4.13 -42.50 4.55
CA ARG A 87 4.98 -43.68 4.73
C ARG A 87 4.21 -44.79 5.42
N VAL A 88 3.40 -44.47 6.44
CA VAL A 88 2.54 -45.44 7.13
C VAL A 88 1.54 -46.06 6.16
N ARG A 89 0.82 -45.23 5.38
CA ARG A 89 -0.14 -45.69 4.36
C ARG A 89 0.49 -46.63 3.34
N ARG A 90 1.66 -46.28 2.80
CA ARG A 90 2.36 -47.16 1.84
C ARG A 90 2.63 -48.53 2.44
N VAL A 91 3.26 -48.58 3.62
CA VAL A 91 3.66 -49.86 4.24
C VAL A 91 2.45 -50.66 4.70
N ALA A 92 1.43 -50.00 5.24
CA ALA A 92 0.16 -50.62 5.64
C ALA A 92 -0.58 -51.24 4.46
N PHE A 93 -0.70 -50.52 3.34
CA PHE A 93 -1.40 -51.04 2.16
C PHE A 93 -0.63 -52.15 1.44
N GLU A 94 0.71 -52.07 1.37
CA GLU A 94 1.54 -53.18 0.88
C GLU A 94 1.43 -54.42 1.79
N ALA A 95 1.31 -54.24 3.10
CA ALA A 95 1.09 -55.33 4.03
C ALA A 95 -0.32 -55.93 3.87
N ALA A 96 -1.34 -55.08 3.71
CA ALA A 96 -2.72 -55.50 3.47
C ALA A 96 -2.89 -56.27 2.16
N GLU A 97 -2.24 -55.84 1.08
CA GLU A 97 -2.21 -56.55 -0.20
C GLU A 97 -1.58 -57.95 -0.03
N ALA A 98 -0.43 -58.03 0.65
CA ALA A 98 0.28 -59.28 0.86
C ALA A 98 -0.48 -60.28 1.75
N VAL A 99 -1.26 -59.78 2.71
CA VAL A 99 -2.12 -60.62 3.57
C VAL A 99 -3.42 -61.01 2.86
N GLY A 100 -3.94 -60.16 1.97
CA GLY A 100 -5.21 -60.35 1.30
C GLY A 100 -6.40 -60.12 2.24
N VAL A 101 -6.47 -58.93 2.85
CA VAL A 101 -7.44 -58.61 3.92
C VAL A 101 -8.89 -58.78 3.46
N ALA A 102 -9.59 -59.76 4.05
CA ALA A 102 -11.01 -60.03 3.84
C ALA A 102 -11.84 -59.92 5.13
N ASP A 103 -11.22 -60.06 6.29
CA ASP A 103 -11.86 -59.95 7.61
C ASP A 103 -10.98 -59.19 8.64
N GLU A 104 -11.46 -59.09 9.88
CA GLU A 104 -10.77 -58.36 10.96
C GLU A 104 -9.47 -59.05 11.38
N ASP A 105 -9.44 -60.39 11.41
CA ASP A 105 -8.23 -61.14 11.75
C ASP A 105 -7.14 -60.88 10.70
N ASP A 106 -7.51 -60.78 9.42
CA ASP A 106 -6.58 -60.41 8.36
C ASP A 106 -6.10 -58.96 8.51
N ARG A 107 -6.99 -58.04 8.90
CA ARG A 107 -6.67 -56.63 9.15
C ARG A 107 -5.64 -56.49 10.27
N GLU A 108 -5.87 -57.14 11.41
CA GLU A 108 -4.93 -57.15 12.54
C GLU A 108 -3.54 -57.69 12.11
N ARG A 109 -3.50 -58.77 11.33
CA ARG A 109 -2.24 -59.31 10.79
C ARG A 109 -1.54 -58.35 9.83
N ALA A 110 -2.28 -57.66 8.98
CA ALA A 110 -1.71 -56.66 8.06
C ALA A 110 -1.11 -55.47 8.83
N ILE A 111 -1.80 -54.99 9.88
CA ILE A 111 -1.33 -53.90 10.73
C ILE A 111 -0.08 -54.33 11.51
N ALA A 112 -0.09 -55.53 12.13
CA ALA A 112 1.08 -56.05 12.82
C ALA A 112 2.31 -56.16 11.89
N ARG A 113 2.11 -56.66 10.66
CA ARG A 113 3.17 -56.73 9.65
C ARG A 113 3.68 -55.35 9.22
N ALA A 114 2.80 -54.36 9.14
CA ALA A 114 3.19 -52.99 8.82
C ALA A 114 3.98 -52.35 9.96
N ALA A 115 3.56 -52.60 11.21
CA ALA A 115 4.20 -52.14 12.43
C ALA A 115 5.63 -52.69 12.54
N ASP A 116 5.81 -53.99 12.31
CA ASP A 116 7.13 -54.65 12.27
C ASP A 116 8.06 -54.01 11.24
N ARG A 117 7.55 -53.69 10.03
CA ARG A 117 8.32 -53.05 8.96
C ARG A 117 8.69 -51.59 9.27
N LEU A 118 7.84 -50.90 10.03
CA LEU A 118 8.03 -49.50 10.41
C LEU A 118 8.84 -49.37 11.72
N GLY A 119 8.98 -50.44 12.49
CA GLY A 119 9.66 -50.45 13.78
C GLY A 119 8.86 -49.75 14.88
N VAL A 120 7.52 -49.84 14.83
CA VAL A 120 6.59 -49.20 15.78
C VAL A 120 5.58 -50.21 16.31
N ASP A 121 4.79 -49.82 17.31
CA ASP A 121 3.67 -50.63 17.79
C ASP A 121 2.49 -50.63 16.78
N PRO A 122 1.72 -51.73 16.66
CA PRO A 122 0.52 -51.78 15.80
C PRO A 122 -0.45 -50.61 15.99
N GLY A 123 -0.66 -50.15 17.23
CA GLY A 123 -1.52 -49.01 17.51
C GLY A 123 -1.02 -47.69 16.91
N VAL A 124 0.30 -47.54 16.75
CA VAL A 124 0.90 -46.37 16.08
C VAL A 124 0.57 -46.36 14.59
N VAL A 125 0.56 -47.53 13.95
CA VAL A 125 0.17 -47.65 12.53
C VAL A 125 -1.27 -47.22 12.33
N GLU A 126 -2.17 -47.62 13.23
CA GLU A 126 -3.58 -47.22 13.16
C GLU A 126 -3.78 -45.72 13.40
N ALA A 127 -3.10 -45.15 14.41
CA ALA A 127 -3.18 -43.74 14.73
C ALA A 127 -2.60 -42.84 13.63
N ASP A 128 -1.41 -43.17 13.12
CA ASP A 128 -0.69 -42.34 12.17
C ASP A 128 -1.21 -42.48 10.72
N LEU A 129 -2.00 -43.52 10.40
CA LEU A 129 -2.44 -43.83 9.03
C LEU A 129 -3.06 -42.63 8.30
N TYR A 130 -3.83 -41.82 9.02
CA TYR A 130 -4.53 -40.65 8.49
C TYR A 130 -4.38 -39.43 9.38
N ALA A 131 -3.33 -39.35 10.21
CA ALA A 131 -3.10 -38.22 11.09
C ALA A 131 -2.95 -36.88 10.32
N ASP A 132 -2.56 -36.94 9.04
CA ASP A 132 -2.46 -35.82 8.08
C ASP A 132 -3.81 -35.29 7.56
N ARG A 133 -4.94 -35.88 7.97
CA ARG A 133 -6.26 -35.36 7.59
C ARG A 133 -6.72 -34.30 8.58
N GLU A 134 -7.26 -33.19 8.07
CA GLU A 134 -7.79 -32.06 8.87
C GLU A 134 -8.67 -32.50 10.06
N ARG A 135 -9.56 -33.48 9.86
CA ARG A 135 -10.45 -34.01 10.92
C ARG A 135 -9.72 -34.72 12.09
N ASN A 136 -8.48 -35.15 11.85
CA ASN A 136 -7.63 -35.89 12.78
C ASN A 136 -6.51 -35.01 13.36
N GLU A 137 -6.33 -33.77 12.86
CA GLU A 137 -5.42 -32.80 13.49
C GLU A 137 -5.85 -32.59 14.94
N VAL A 138 -4.87 -32.49 15.83
CA VAL A 138 -5.10 -32.39 17.27
C VAL A 138 -5.20 -30.92 17.66
N LEU A 139 -6.21 -30.55 18.43
CA LEU A 139 -6.32 -29.22 19.03
C LEU A 139 -5.26 -29.07 20.12
N VAL A 140 -4.28 -28.20 19.92
CA VAL A 140 -3.16 -28.04 20.86
C VAL A 140 -3.22 -26.76 21.68
N ASP A 141 -3.93 -25.76 21.17
CA ASP A 141 -4.16 -24.50 21.83
C ASP A 141 -5.57 -23.99 21.55
N ALA A 142 -6.28 -23.66 22.63
CA ALA A 142 -7.62 -23.09 22.62
C ALA A 142 -7.70 -21.83 23.49
N ASP A 143 -6.56 -21.19 23.80
CA ASP A 143 -6.50 -19.92 24.53
C ASP A 143 -6.97 -18.77 23.63
N VAL A 144 -8.29 -18.64 23.51
CA VAL A 144 -8.94 -17.62 22.69
C VAL A 144 -9.06 -16.32 23.47
N ARG A 145 -8.71 -15.22 22.82
CA ARG A 145 -8.64 -13.87 23.43
C ARG A 145 -9.99 -13.25 23.81
N TRP A 146 -11.09 -13.96 23.57
CA TRP A 146 -12.45 -13.48 23.82
C TRP A 146 -13.07 -14.18 25.01
N ASP A 147 -13.60 -13.40 25.95
CA ASP A 147 -14.61 -13.91 26.87
C ASP A 147 -15.97 -14.08 26.15
N PRO A 148 -17.00 -14.68 26.80
CA PRO A 148 -18.29 -14.89 26.15
C PRO A 148 -18.97 -13.61 25.65
N ASP A 149 -18.77 -12.46 26.31
CA ASP A 149 -19.39 -11.20 25.92
C ASP A 149 -18.63 -10.62 24.71
N ALA A 150 -17.30 -10.60 24.74
CA ALA A 150 -16.45 -10.19 23.63
C ALA A 150 -16.62 -11.08 22.38
N LEU A 151 -16.92 -12.37 22.55
CA LEU A 151 -17.21 -13.28 21.43
C LEU A 151 -18.53 -12.91 20.73
N LEU A 152 -19.54 -12.46 21.47
CA LEU A 152 -20.79 -11.96 20.88
C LEU A 152 -20.55 -10.66 20.10
N ASP A 153 -19.78 -9.71 20.67
CA ASP A 153 -19.40 -8.49 19.97
C ASP A 153 -18.63 -8.81 18.67
N GLN A 154 -17.70 -9.76 18.74
CA GLN A 154 -16.91 -10.21 17.59
C GLN A 154 -17.78 -10.90 16.54
N TYR A 155 -18.80 -11.63 16.99
CA TYR A 155 -19.78 -12.26 16.12
C TYR A 155 -20.60 -11.21 15.36
N ASP A 156 -21.12 -10.20 16.04
CA ASP A 156 -21.93 -9.15 15.44
C ASP A 156 -21.13 -8.28 14.47
N LEU A 157 -19.89 -7.91 14.85
CA LEU A 157 -18.95 -7.26 13.93
C LEU A 157 -18.69 -8.15 12.71
N SER A 158 -18.39 -9.44 12.91
CA SER A 158 -18.12 -10.36 11.81
C SER A 158 -19.35 -10.59 10.91
N LEU A 159 -20.55 -10.55 11.46
CA LEU A 159 -21.82 -10.68 10.74
C LEU A 159 -22.08 -9.44 9.87
N ALA A 160 -21.93 -8.25 10.44
CA ALA A 160 -22.06 -6.98 9.72
C ALA A 160 -21.00 -6.85 8.62
N GLN A 161 -19.76 -7.24 8.89
CA GLN A 161 -18.70 -7.30 7.90
C GLN A 161 -19.03 -8.25 6.74
N THR A 162 -19.53 -9.45 7.04
CA THR A 162 -19.93 -10.40 6.00
C THR A 162 -21.13 -9.90 5.19
N ALA A 163 -22.04 -9.13 5.80
CA ALA A 163 -23.14 -8.46 5.10
C ALA A 163 -22.64 -7.39 4.10
N LEU A 164 -21.53 -6.71 4.40
CA LEU A 164 -20.91 -5.72 3.50
C LEU A 164 -20.18 -6.33 2.30
N PHE A 165 -20.01 -7.66 2.23
CA PHE A 165 -19.34 -8.30 1.09
C PHE A 165 -20.05 -8.10 -0.24
N ASP A 166 -21.37 -7.87 -0.20
CA ASP A 166 -22.21 -7.58 -1.37
C ASP A 166 -22.60 -6.10 -1.43
N ALA A 167 -21.95 -5.23 -0.67
CA ALA A 167 -22.16 -3.80 -0.78
C ALA A 167 -21.58 -3.26 -2.10
N THR A 168 -22.35 -2.40 -2.76
CA THR A 168 -21.92 -1.65 -3.95
C THR A 168 -21.49 -0.22 -3.59
N GLU A 169 -21.99 0.30 -2.47
CA GLU A 169 -21.71 1.64 -1.98
C GLU A 169 -21.88 1.67 -0.47
N VAL A 170 -21.02 2.44 0.20
CA VAL A 170 -21.06 2.66 1.64
C VAL A 170 -20.94 4.16 1.91
N ARG A 171 -21.90 4.73 2.62
CA ARG A 171 -21.87 6.10 3.15
C ARG A 171 -21.57 6.04 4.63
N VAL A 172 -20.58 6.80 5.08
CA VAL A 172 -20.17 6.86 6.49
C VAL A 172 -20.21 8.30 6.98
N ARG A 173 -20.85 8.49 8.13
CA ARG A 173 -20.70 9.68 8.96
C ARG A 173 -20.06 9.28 10.28
N SER A 174 -19.09 10.05 10.74
CA SER A 174 -18.42 9.83 12.03
C SER A 174 -18.00 11.19 12.59
N VAL A 175 -17.95 11.28 13.91
CA VAL A 175 -17.40 12.44 14.62
C VAL A 175 -15.88 12.58 14.47
N ASP A 176 -15.19 11.54 13.98
CA ASP A 176 -13.76 11.58 13.63
C ASP A 176 -13.55 11.43 12.11
N PRO A 177 -13.71 12.53 11.33
CA PRO A 177 -13.50 12.48 9.90
C PRO A 177 -12.04 12.23 9.50
N LYS A 178 -11.07 12.50 10.38
CA LYS A 178 -9.64 12.30 10.06
C LYS A 178 -9.31 10.82 10.08
N ALA A 179 -9.70 10.10 11.13
CA ALA A 179 -9.53 8.65 11.21
C ALA A 179 -10.21 7.94 10.04
N LEU A 180 -11.38 8.44 9.63
CA LEU A 180 -12.15 7.92 8.52
C LEU A 180 -11.44 8.08 7.17
N VAL A 181 -10.90 9.27 6.89
CA VAL A 181 -10.09 9.52 5.67
C VAL A 181 -8.83 8.67 5.68
N SER A 182 -8.11 8.62 6.81
CA SER A 182 -6.90 7.79 6.94
C SER A 182 -7.20 6.31 6.72
N ALA A 183 -8.35 5.80 7.18
CA ALA A 183 -8.78 4.43 6.95
C ALA A 183 -9.05 4.15 5.47
N VAL A 184 -9.76 5.06 4.80
CA VAL A 184 -10.06 4.92 3.37
C VAL A 184 -8.82 5.00 2.51
N LYS A 185 -7.90 5.93 2.79
CA LYS A 185 -6.61 6.03 2.10
C LYS A 185 -5.79 4.75 2.28
N ARG A 186 -5.67 4.24 3.52
CA ARG A 186 -4.99 2.96 3.81
C ARG A 186 -5.63 1.78 3.07
N LEU A 187 -6.95 1.76 2.97
CA LEU A 187 -7.69 0.71 2.26
C LEU A 187 -7.72 0.92 0.73
N ARG A 188 -7.15 2.04 0.24
CA ARG A 188 -7.13 2.48 -1.16
C ARG A 188 -8.49 2.42 -1.84
N LEU A 189 -9.53 2.74 -1.08
CA LEU A 189 -10.90 2.72 -1.55
C LEU A 189 -11.18 3.99 -2.37
N MET A 190 -12.04 3.88 -3.37
CA MET A 190 -12.56 5.05 -4.08
C MET A 190 -13.55 5.78 -3.18
N TYR A 191 -13.33 7.08 -2.99
CA TYR A 191 -14.12 7.86 -2.05
C TYR A 191 -14.35 9.30 -2.50
N GLU A 192 -15.42 9.86 -2.00
CA GLU A 192 -15.77 11.26 -2.10
C GLU A 192 -16.11 11.78 -0.71
N LEU A 193 -15.52 12.90 -0.32
CA LEU A 193 -15.94 13.61 0.89
C LEU A 193 -16.94 14.70 0.49
N ARG A 194 -18.16 14.59 1.02
CA ARG A 194 -19.26 15.54 0.78
C ARG A 194 -19.52 16.38 2.03
N ARG A 195 -19.71 17.68 1.85
CA ARG A 195 -20.25 18.59 2.86
C ARG A 195 -21.77 18.52 2.80
N THR A 196 -22.39 18.23 3.94
CA THR A 196 -23.84 18.22 4.13
C THR A 196 -24.20 19.19 5.26
N ASP A 197 -25.49 19.49 5.42
CA ASP A 197 -25.97 20.35 6.51
C ASP A 197 -25.65 19.75 7.89
N ASP A 198 -25.54 18.41 7.96
CA ASP A 198 -25.23 17.63 9.16
C ASP A 198 -23.71 17.36 9.34
N GLY A 199 -22.84 18.01 8.55
CA GLY A 199 -21.39 17.90 8.67
C GLY A 199 -20.70 17.33 7.42
N ARG A 200 -19.83 16.33 7.59
CA ARG A 200 -19.10 15.68 6.48
C ARG A 200 -19.55 14.25 6.35
N GLU A 201 -19.85 13.83 5.13
CA GLU A 201 -20.18 12.46 4.77
C GLU A 201 -19.12 11.90 3.83
N LEU A 202 -18.54 10.78 4.21
CA LEU A 202 -17.66 10.02 3.35
C LEU A 202 -18.52 9.05 2.54
N VAL A 203 -18.50 9.20 1.22
CA VAL A 203 -19.14 8.26 0.29
C VAL A 203 -18.05 7.40 -0.31
N VAL A 204 -18.06 6.11 0.00
CA VAL A 204 -17.13 5.13 -0.55
C VAL A 204 -17.88 4.28 -1.56
N THR A 205 -17.56 4.44 -2.83
CA THR A 205 -18.24 3.76 -3.94
C THR A 205 -17.43 2.57 -4.41
N GLY A 206 -18.09 1.46 -4.71
CA GLY A 206 -17.48 0.36 -5.47
C GLY A 206 -17.16 0.75 -6.92
N PRO A 207 -16.32 -0.04 -7.61
CA PRO A 207 -15.92 0.16 -9.02
C PRO A 207 -17.05 -0.04 -10.04
N ASP A 208 -18.26 0.46 -9.74
CA ASP A 208 -19.54 0.41 -10.45
C ASP A 208 -20.60 -0.50 -9.82
N ALA A 209 -21.83 0.02 -9.83
CA ALA A 209 -23.05 -0.79 -9.79
C ALA A 209 -23.16 -1.78 -10.97
N LEU A 210 -22.39 -1.54 -12.05
CA LEU A 210 -22.28 -2.33 -13.28
C LEU A 210 -21.16 -3.40 -13.23
N PHE A 211 -20.03 -3.18 -12.55
CA PHE A 211 -18.98 -4.19 -12.33
C PHE A 211 -19.25 -4.97 -11.05
N ARG A 212 -20.30 -5.78 -11.10
CA ARG A 212 -20.68 -6.70 -10.03
C ARG A 212 -19.55 -7.69 -9.71
N ARG A 213 -19.24 -7.85 -8.41
CA ARG A 213 -18.57 -9.00 -7.76
C ARG A 213 -17.03 -9.05 -7.71
N THR A 214 -16.31 -7.95 -7.54
CA THR A 214 -14.94 -8.09 -7.01
C THR A 214 -14.99 -8.35 -5.50
N ARG A 215 -14.79 -9.62 -5.07
CA ARG A 215 -14.70 -10.02 -3.65
C ARG A 215 -13.70 -9.17 -2.84
N ARG A 216 -12.71 -8.60 -3.54
CA ARG A 216 -11.69 -7.71 -2.99
C ARG A 216 -12.31 -6.43 -2.40
N TYR A 217 -13.29 -5.82 -3.07
CA TYR A 217 -13.87 -4.55 -2.63
C TYR A 217 -14.78 -4.71 -1.40
N GLY A 218 -15.63 -5.75 -1.40
CA GLY A 218 -16.47 -6.08 -0.24
C GLY A 218 -15.65 -6.39 1.02
N THR A 219 -14.45 -6.95 0.86
CA THR A 219 -13.52 -7.18 1.99
C THR A 219 -12.97 -5.85 2.53
N ALA A 220 -12.69 -4.88 1.65
CA ALA A 220 -12.22 -3.56 2.06
C ALA A 220 -13.31 -2.74 2.77
N PHE A 221 -14.57 -2.79 2.32
CA PHE A 221 -15.71 -2.23 3.06
C PHE A 221 -15.88 -2.84 4.45
N ALA A 222 -15.73 -4.16 4.56
CA ALA A 222 -15.78 -4.84 5.84
C ALA A 222 -14.65 -4.40 6.80
N ARG A 223 -13.45 -4.11 6.27
CA ARG A 223 -12.35 -3.54 7.05
C ARG A 223 -12.61 -2.09 7.46
N LEU A 224 -13.20 -1.30 6.57
CA LEU A 224 -13.61 0.08 6.87
C LEU A 224 -14.56 0.11 8.08
N LEU A 225 -15.57 -0.77 8.10
CA LEU A 225 -16.51 -0.88 9.23
C LEU A 225 -15.80 -1.05 10.58
N ARG A 226 -14.72 -1.84 10.66
CA ARG A 226 -13.97 -2.00 11.92
C ARG A 226 -13.34 -0.69 12.38
N THR A 227 -12.81 0.11 11.45
CA THR A 227 -12.22 1.42 11.81
C THR A 227 -13.30 2.40 12.26
N VAL A 228 -14.45 2.40 11.56
CA VAL A 228 -15.60 3.25 11.89
C VAL A 228 -16.19 2.89 13.26
N ALA A 229 -16.36 1.59 13.53
CA ALA A 229 -16.93 1.09 14.76
C ALA A 229 -16.03 1.30 16.00
N GLY A 230 -14.78 1.72 15.81
CA GLY A 230 -13.89 2.17 16.89
C GLY A 230 -14.14 3.61 17.35
N THR A 231 -15.02 4.36 16.67
CA THR A 231 -15.37 5.75 17.02
C THR A 231 -16.63 5.79 17.89
N THR A 232 -16.81 6.85 18.68
CA THR A 232 -17.90 6.94 19.68
C THR A 232 -19.29 7.18 19.08
N GLU A 233 -19.37 7.84 17.93
CA GLU A 233 -20.63 8.15 17.25
C GLU A 233 -20.43 8.01 15.74
N TRP A 234 -21.20 7.11 15.12
CA TRP A 234 -21.08 6.86 13.69
C TRP A 234 -22.35 6.29 13.09
N ARG A 235 -22.53 6.54 11.80
CA ARG A 235 -23.60 5.94 11.01
C ARG A 235 -23.04 5.46 9.68
N LEU A 236 -23.27 4.19 9.38
CA LEU A 236 -22.94 3.58 8.11
C LEU A 236 -24.23 3.20 7.39
N GLU A 237 -24.40 3.66 6.15
CA GLU A 237 -25.47 3.25 5.26
C GLU A 237 -24.85 2.54 4.05
N ALA A 238 -25.26 1.31 3.79
CA ALA A 238 -24.74 0.51 2.69
C ALA A 238 -25.84 0.13 1.72
N THR A 239 -25.55 0.28 0.43
CA THR A 239 -26.35 -0.25 -0.67
C THR A 239 -25.85 -1.66 -0.95
N ILE A 240 -26.71 -2.67 -0.76
CA ILE A 240 -26.38 -4.10 -0.87
C ILE A 240 -27.05 -4.71 -2.11
N ASP A 241 -26.28 -5.39 -2.95
CA ASP A 241 -26.82 -6.26 -4.02
C ASP A 241 -27.17 -7.64 -3.44
N ASP A 242 -28.40 -7.78 -2.94
CA ASP A 242 -28.92 -9.05 -2.45
C ASP A 242 -29.52 -9.87 -3.60
N ARG A 243 -28.66 -10.63 -4.27
CA ARG A 243 -29.05 -11.55 -5.36
C ARG A 243 -29.80 -10.85 -6.51
N GLY A 244 -29.35 -9.66 -6.89
CA GLY A 244 -29.95 -8.83 -7.93
C GLY A 244 -31.03 -7.88 -7.43
N THR A 245 -31.34 -7.89 -6.12
CA THR A 245 -32.24 -6.92 -5.49
C THR A 245 -31.42 -5.94 -4.67
N GLU A 246 -31.47 -4.66 -5.04
CA GLU A 246 -30.86 -3.60 -4.23
C GLU A 246 -31.61 -3.44 -2.91
N ARG A 247 -30.86 -3.37 -1.81
CA ARG A 247 -31.40 -3.15 -0.47
C ARG A 247 -30.51 -2.23 0.33
N THR A 248 -31.10 -1.45 1.21
CA THR A 248 -30.35 -0.59 2.14
C THR A 248 -30.15 -1.29 3.49
N MET A 249 -28.91 -1.29 3.95
CA MET A 249 -28.52 -1.64 5.32
C MET A 249 -28.06 -0.37 6.05
N THR A 250 -28.49 -0.20 7.29
CA THR A 250 -28.02 0.88 8.16
C THR A 250 -27.43 0.26 9.41
N LEU A 251 -26.25 0.73 9.80
CA LEU A 251 -25.55 0.36 11.02
C LEU A 251 -25.17 1.62 11.79
N THR A 252 -25.20 1.54 13.12
CA THR A 252 -24.84 2.60 14.06
C THR A 252 -24.01 2.04 15.21
N GLU A 253 -23.50 2.91 16.08
CA GLU A 253 -22.80 2.50 17.30
C GLU A 253 -23.62 1.60 18.24
N ALA A 254 -24.95 1.66 18.15
CA ALA A 254 -25.85 0.78 18.90
C ALA A 254 -25.94 -0.65 18.33
N ASP A 255 -25.54 -0.84 17.07
CA ASP A 255 -25.65 -2.12 16.36
C ASP A 255 -24.36 -2.94 16.39
N VAL A 256 -23.19 -2.27 16.31
CA VAL A 256 -21.89 -2.94 16.18
C VAL A 256 -20.87 -2.24 17.05
N THR A 257 -20.16 -3.03 17.86
CA THR A 257 -18.99 -2.60 18.64
C THR A 257 -17.76 -3.39 18.22
N VAL A 258 -16.58 -2.78 18.33
CA VAL A 258 -15.32 -3.51 18.13
C VAL A 258 -14.95 -4.20 19.46
N PRO A 259 -14.71 -5.52 19.47
CA PRO A 259 -14.22 -6.19 20.67
C PRO A 259 -12.94 -5.53 21.15
N GLY A 260 -12.68 -5.53 22.46
CA GLY A 260 -11.48 -4.94 23.06
C GLY A 260 -10.14 -5.61 22.70
N VAL A 261 -10.09 -6.37 21.60
CA VAL A 261 -8.89 -7.05 21.10
C VAL A 261 -8.50 -6.54 19.71
N GLU A 262 -7.20 -6.43 19.50
CA GLU A 262 -6.63 -6.13 18.18
C GLU A 262 -6.83 -7.32 17.21
N PRO A 263 -7.00 -7.06 15.91
CA PRO A 263 -7.27 -8.11 14.94
C PRO A 263 -5.97 -8.92 14.71
N VAL A 264 -6.07 -10.23 14.47
CA VAL A 264 -4.91 -11.10 14.25
C VAL A 264 -4.08 -10.69 13.03
N ALA A 265 -4.73 -10.10 12.02
CA ALA A 265 -4.08 -9.63 10.81
C ALA A 265 -4.80 -8.38 10.29
N GLU A 266 -4.23 -7.21 10.53
CA GLU A 266 -4.29 -6.17 9.51
C GLU A 266 -3.19 -6.53 8.52
N PRO A 267 -3.49 -7.01 7.31
CA PRO A 267 -2.42 -7.08 6.33
C PRO A 267 -1.89 -5.66 6.14
N ASP A 268 -0.56 -5.54 6.16
CA ASP A 268 0.20 -4.34 5.82
C ASP A 268 -0.04 -3.98 4.34
N PHE A 269 -1.28 -3.70 3.95
CA PHE A 269 -1.53 -2.99 2.72
C PHE A 269 -1.25 -1.51 3.00
N ASP A 270 -0.04 -1.15 2.58
CA ASP A 270 0.17 -0.05 1.66
C ASP A 270 0.19 1.38 2.22
N SER A 271 0.73 1.54 3.43
CA SER A 271 1.63 2.67 3.65
C SER A 271 2.96 2.53 2.88
N GLY A 272 3.15 1.44 2.13
CA GLY A 272 4.36 1.08 1.39
C GLY A 272 4.58 1.91 0.14
N VAL A 273 3.67 1.90 -0.85
CA VAL A 273 3.93 2.57 -2.15
C VAL A 273 4.13 4.07 -2.00
N GLU A 274 3.28 4.74 -1.25
CA GLU A 274 3.31 6.18 -1.03
C GLU A 274 4.59 6.57 -0.25
N ALA A 275 4.93 5.83 0.81
CA ALA A 275 6.16 6.09 1.56
C ALA A 275 7.42 5.77 0.76
N ASP A 276 7.42 4.66 0.01
CA ASP A 276 8.51 4.23 -0.87
C ASP A 276 8.72 5.22 -2.02
N PHE A 277 7.64 5.70 -2.64
CA PHE A 277 7.70 6.76 -3.64
C PHE A 277 8.30 8.04 -3.04
N ALA A 278 7.79 8.50 -1.89
CA ALA A 278 8.29 9.71 -1.25
C ALA A 278 9.77 9.61 -0.85
N ALA A 279 10.19 8.44 -0.35
CA ALA A 279 11.59 8.19 0.00
C ALA A 279 12.50 8.22 -1.24
N ARG A 280 12.09 7.57 -2.32
CA ARG A 280 12.85 7.55 -3.59
C ARG A 280 12.89 8.93 -4.25
N PHE A 281 11.78 9.69 -4.20
CA PHE A 281 11.71 11.03 -4.79
C PHE A 281 12.60 12.02 -4.03
N ARG A 282 12.54 12.06 -2.69
CA ARG A 282 13.37 12.94 -1.86
C ARG A 282 14.86 12.63 -1.91
N GLY A 283 15.23 11.42 -2.35
CA GLY A 283 16.62 11.06 -2.59
C GLY A 283 17.18 11.66 -3.88
N LEU A 284 16.36 12.33 -4.68
CA LEU A 284 16.76 13.05 -5.88
C LEU A 284 16.91 14.54 -5.54
N ASP A 285 18.02 15.11 -5.97
CA ASP A 285 18.29 16.54 -5.88
C ASP A 285 17.64 17.22 -7.09
N LEU A 286 16.43 17.74 -6.90
CA LEU A 286 15.56 18.30 -7.96
C LEU A 286 15.00 19.63 -7.48
N ASP A 287 14.66 20.52 -8.41
CA ASP A 287 14.03 21.82 -8.17
C ASP A 287 12.52 21.72 -7.80
N TRP A 288 12.11 20.55 -7.30
CA TRP A 288 10.74 20.21 -6.94
C TRP A 288 10.66 19.72 -5.50
N THR A 289 9.99 20.48 -4.66
CA THR A 289 9.71 20.11 -3.28
C THR A 289 8.47 19.19 -3.19
N LEU A 290 8.64 17.99 -2.64
CA LEU A 290 7.54 17.04 -2.39
C LEU A 290 6.88 17.23 -1.02
N VAL A 291 5.69 17.82 -1.00
CA VAL A 291 4.85 17.96 0.19
C VAL A 291 3.95 16.73 0.33
N ARG A 292 3.92 16.14 1.53
CA ARG A 292 3.03 15.02 1.88
C ARG A 292 1.78 15.52 2.57
N GLU A 293 0.65 14.87 2.30
CA GLU A 293 -0.65 15.21 2.90
C GLU A 293 -0.94 16.72 2.80
N PRO A 294 -0.92 17.30 1.58
CA PRO A 294 -1.17 18.72 1.38
C PRO A 294 -2.59 19.12 1.82
N ASP A 295 -2.83 20.44 1.90
CA ASP A 295 -4.14 20.96 2.31
C ASP A 295 -5.28 20.45 1.42
N PRO A 296 -6.44 20.07 2.02
CA PRO A 296 -7.60 19.61 1.26
C PRO A 296 -8.12 20.65 0.26
N LEU A 297 -8.38 20.21 -0.96
CA LEU A 297 -8.99 21.00 -2.02
C LEU A 297 -10.52 20.92 -1.89
N ALA A 298 -11.19 22.08 -1.71
CA ALA A 298 -12.64 22.13 -1.57
C ALA A 298 -13.30 22.72 -2.82
N THR A 299 -14.25 21.99 -3.41
CA THR A 299 -14.98 22.40 -4.62
C THR A 299 -16.49 22.37 -4.37
N GLY A 300 -17.06 23.54 -4.05
CA GLY A 300 -18.47 23.66 -3.66
C GLY A 300 -18.82 22.78 -2.45
N THR A 301 -19.55 21.68 -2.69
CA THR A 301 -19.96 20.71 -1.67
C THR A 301 -19.02 19.51 -1.55
N ARG A 302 -17.94 19.43 -2.34
CA ARG A 302 -17.00 18.31 -2.33
C ARG A 302 -15.65 18.73 -1.76
N VAL A 303 -14.93 17.75 -1.21
CA VAL A 303 -13.56 17.92 -0.72
C VAL A 303 -12.70 16.76 -1.26
N MET A 304 -11.58 17.10 -1.86
CA MET A 304 -10.55 16.18 -2.32
C MET A 304 -9.30 16.35 -1.43
N ILE A 305 -8.65 15.23 -1.11
CA ILE A 305 -7.44 15.22 -0.27
C ILE A 305 -6.36 14.45 -1.05
N PRO A 306 -5.50 15.16 -1.81
CA PRO A 306 -4.40 14.52 -2.52
C PRO A 306 -3.41 13.85 -1.56
N ASP A 307 -2.61 12.90 -2.05
CA ASP A 307 -1.55 12.27 -1.26
C ASP A 307 -0.30 13.14 -1.18
N PHE A 308 0.01 13.82 -2.29
CA PHE A 308 1.18 14.68 -2.41
C PHE A 308 0.87 15.97 -3.17
N ALA A 309 1.77 16.94 -3.03
CA ALA A 309 1.91 18.06 -3.94
C ALA A 309 3.39 18.23 -4.30
N PHE A 310 3.66 18.49 -5.57
CA PHE A 310 4.96 18.95 -6.06
C PHE A 310 4.89 20.47 -6.14
N GLU A 311 5.78 21.15 -5.42
CA GLU A 311 5.96 22.59 -5.46
C GLU A 311 7.23 22.88 -6.24
N TYR A 312 7.14 23.73 -7.26
CA TYR A 312 8.32 24.14 -8.00
C TYR A 312 9.06 25.23 -7.23
N ASP A 313 10.36 25.08 -7.01
CA ASP A 313 11.09 25.96 -6.09
C ASP A 313 11.26 27.39 -6.64
N HIS A 314 11.10 27.58 -7.96
CA HIS A 314 11.37 28.85 -8.65
C HIS A 314 10.11 29.55 -9.21
N ALA A 315 8.91 29.05 -8.93
CA ALA A 315 7.66 29.74 -9.29
C ALA A 315 6.52 29.38 -8.32
N ASP A 316 5.47 30.19 -8.26
CA ASP A 316 4.24 29.86 -7.53
C ASP A 316 3.40 28.85 -8.34
N PHE A 317 3.95 27.64 -8.51
CA PHE A 317 3.33 26.55 -9.25
C PHE A 317 3.28 25.28 -8.39
N ARG A 318 2.11 24.66 -8.35
CA ARG A 318 1.87 23.44 -7.59
C ARG A 318 1.12 22.40 -8.42
N LEU A 319 1.70 21.21 -8.55
CA LEU A 319 1.06 20.04 -9.14
C LEU A 319 0.65 19.05 -8.04
N TYR A 320 -0.64 18.78 -7.89
CA TYR A 320 -1.13 17.77 -6.97
C TYR A 320 -0.92 16.36 -7.52
N PHE A 321 -0.67 15.40 -6.63
CA PHE A 321 -0.47 14.01 -7.02
C PHE A 321 -1.21 13.04 -6.11
N GLU A 322 -2.00 12.16 -6.73
CA GLU A 322 -2.82 11.15 -6.05
C GLU A 322 -2.41 9.75 -6.50
N VAL A 323 -2.15 8.86 -5.54
CA VAL A 323 -1.85 7.45 -5.79
C VAL A 323 -3.12 6.64 -5.51
N MET A 324 -3.76 6.18 -6.58
CA MET A 324 -5.01 5.41 -6.52
C MET A 324 -4.72 3.90 -6.58
N GLY A 325 -5.25 3.16 -5.60
CA GLY A 325 -5.35 1.70 -5.68
C GLY A 325 -6.51 1.27 -6.55
N PHE A 326 -7.72 1.10 -6.00
CA PHE A 326 -8.88 0.76 -6.82
C PHE A 326 -9.32 1.96 -7.67
N TRP A 327 -9.59 1.74 -8.96
CA TRP A 327 -10.02 2.79 -9.87
C TRP A 327 -10.87 2.24 -11.03
N THR A 328 -11.69 3.11 -11.63
CA THR A 328 -12.38 2.91 -12.93
C THR A 328 -12.13 4.13 -13.82
N PRO A 329 -12.21 4.01 -15.16
CA PRO A 329 -12.11 5.15 -16.06
C PRO A 329 -13.04 6.31 -15.66
N GLU A 330 -14.30 6.01 -15.39
CA GLU A 330 -15.32 7.00 -15.01
C GLU A 330 -15.01 7.67 -13.67
N TYR A 331 -14.42 6.94 -12.72
CA TYR A 331 -14.01 7.51 -11.43
C TYR A 331 -12.82 8.48 -11.60
N VAL A 332 -11.84 8.11 -12.44
CA VAL A 332 -10.70 8.98 -12.76
C VAL A 332 -11.17 10.23 -13.49
N GLU A 333 -12.00 10.09 -14.52
CA GLU A 333 -12.62 11.23 -15.25
C GLU A 333 -13.36 12.15 -14.28
N LYS A 334 -14.20 11.59 -13.41
CA LYS A 334 -14.95 12.37 -12.42
C LYS A 334 -14.05 13.08 -11.40
N LYS A 335 -12.88 12.52 -11.05
CA LYS A 335 -11.87 13.17 -10.20
C LYS A 335 -11.21 14.34 -10.93
N LEU A 336 -10.82 14.14 -12.19
CA LEU A 336 -10.20 15.18 -13.02
C LEU A 336 -11.18 16.33 -13.28
N ASP A 337 -12.43 16.02 -13.63
CA ASP A 337 -13.49 17.02 -13.85
C ASP A 337 -13.81 17.84 -12.59
N GLN A 338 -13.70 17.25 -11.40
CA GLN A 338 -13.91 17.96 -10.14
C GLN A 338 -12.91 19.09 -9.91
N LEU A 339 -11.71 18.96 -10.45
CA LEU A 339 -10.64 19.95 -10.32
C LEU A 339 -10.54 20.87 -11.53
N ALA A 340 -11.04 20.46 -12.70
CA ALA A 340 -11.12 21.33 -13.88
C ALA A 340 -11.96 22.61 -13.64
N GLY A 341 -12.82 22.62 -12.62
CA GLY A 341 -13.58 23.80 -12.19
C GLY A 341 -12.92 24.68 -11.13
N VAL A 342 -11.70 24.34 -10.68
CA VAL A 342 -10.91 25.14 -9.75
C VAL A 342 -9.80 25.79 -10.57
N GLU A 343 -9.78 27.13 -10.61
CA GLU A 343 -8.66 27.85 -11.23
C GLU A 343 -7.36 27.46 -10.49
N ASP A 344 -6.28 27.31 -11.26
CA ASP A 344 -4.91 27.06 -10.76
C ASP A 344 -4.69 25.72 -10.01
N VAL A 345 -5.42 24.66 -10.39
CA VAL A 345 -5.18 23.31 -9.85
C VAL A 345 -4.85 22.31 -10.94
N ASP A 346 -3.58 21.90 -10.97
CA ASP A 346 -3.13 20.75 -11.74
C ASP A 346 -3.14 19.47 -10.88
N LEU A 347 -3.57 18.35 -11.46
CA LEU A 347 -3.60 17.05 -10.80
C LEU A 347 -3.01 15.97 -11.71
N LEU A 348 -2.06 15.21 -11.17
CA LEU A 348 -1.54 13.96 -11.70
C LEU A 348 -2.10 12.79 -10.88
N VAL A 349 -2.54 11.73 -11.56
CA VAL A 349 -3.07 10.51 -10.93
C VAL A 349 -2.19 9.33 -11.30
N ALA A 350 -1.73 8.56 -10.32
CA ALA A 350 -1.11 7.25 -10.54
C ALA A 350 -2.10 6.14 -10.16
N ALA A 351 -2.42 5.23 -11.08
CA ALA A 351 -3.46 4.23 -10.92
C ALA A 351 -2.90 2.79 -10.94
N ASP A 352 -3.22 1.97 -9.94
CA ASP A 352 -2.73 0.59 -9.84
C ASP A 352 -3.39 -0.33 -10.87
N GLU A 353 -2.62 -0.83 -11.84
CA GLU A 353 -3.10 -1.72 -12.91
C GLU A 353 -3.64 -3.05 -12.37
N SER A 354 -3.13 -3.52 -11.22
CA SER A 354 -3.56 -4.79 -10.62
C SER A 354 -4.90 -4.68 -9.89
N LEU A 355 -5.34 -3.46 -9.61
CA LEU A 355 -6.56 -3.12 -8.88
C LEU A 355 -7.58 -2.36 -9.76
N GLY A 356 -7.24 -2.03 -11.00
CA GLY A 356 -8.14 -1.40 -11.97
C GLY A 356 -9.31 -2.29 -12.39
N VAL A 357 -10.47 -1.69 -12.59
CA VAL A 357 -11.69 -2.35 -13.08
C VAL A 357 -12.14 -1.64 -14.37
N GLY A 358 -11.96 -2.29 -15.52
CA GLY A 358 -12.34 -1.75 -16.84
C GLY A 358 -11.36 -2.09 -17.95
N GLU A 359 -11.66 -1.67 -19.19
CA GLU A 359 -10.63 -1.58 -20.24
C GLU A 359 -9.55 -0.59 -19.80
N ALA A 360 -8.29 -0.84 -20.19
CA ALA A 360 -7.21 0.08 -19.92
C ALA A 360 -7.64 1.49 -20.34
N ILE A 361 -7.53 2.47 -19.44
CA ILE A 361 -7.50 3.86 -19.87
C ILE A 361 -6.38 3.88 -20.91
N ALA A 362 -6.75 3.98 -22.19
CA ALA A 362 -5.80 4.42 -23.17
C ALA A 362 -5.29 5.73 -22.60
N ALA A 363 -3.99 5.79 -22.28
CA ALA A 363 -3.26 6.91 -21.72
C ALA A 363 -3.41 8.16 -22.60
N ARG A 364 -4.63 8.69 -22.68
CA ARG A 364 -5.09 9.77 -23.56
C ARG A 364 -5.07 11.09 -22.81
N ASP A 365 -4.96 11.04 -21.49
CA ASP A 365 -4.70 12.18 -20.65
C ASP A 365 -3.29 12.03 -20.04
N HIS A 366 -2.41 12.98 -20.32
CA HIS A 366 -1.05 13.04 -19.78
C HIS A 366 -1.03 13.16 -18.24
N ARG A 367 -2.20 13.41 -17.64
CA ARG A 367 -2.44 13.49 -16.21
C ARG A 367 -2.73 12.15 -15.53
N VAL A 368 -2.65 11.03 -16.26
CA VAL A 368 -2.84 9.68 -15.71
C VAL A 368 -1.65 8.77 -16.02
N LEU A 369 -1.00 8.28 -14.97
CA LEU A 369 0.05 7.27 -14.99
C LEU A 369 -0.51 5.95 -14.45
N THR A 370 -0.02 4.82 -14.96
CA THR A 370 -0.36 3.50 -14.42
C THR A 370 0.84 2.85 -13.77
N TYR A 371 0.61 2.06 -12.71
CA TYR A 371 1.69 1.35 -12.03
C TYR A 371 1.26 -0.05 -11.56
N THR A 372 2.24 -0.93 -11.35
CA THR A 372 2.03 -2.23 -10.69
C THR A 372 3.00 -2.35 -9.53
N GLY A 373 2.50 -2.50 -8.31
CA GLY A 373 3.30 -2.72 -7.10
C GLY A 373 4.06 -1.50 -6.57
N SER A 374 4.62 -0.62 -7.43
CA SER A 374 5.24 0.65 -7.01
C SER A 374 5.12 1.71 -8.12
N VAL A 375 4.94 2.97 -7.74
CA VAL A 375 5.00 4.11 -8.67
C VAL A 375 6.43 4.31 -9.14
N ARG A 376 6.65 4.45 -10.46
CA ARG A 376 7.99 4.71 -11.02
C ARG A 376 8.28 6.20 -10.98
N VAL A 377 9.28 6.59 -10.18
CA VAL A 377 9.70 8.00 -10.05
C VAL A 377 10.02 8.61 -11.42
N LYS A 378 10.70 7.86 -12.30
CA LYS A 378 11.03 8.33 -13.66
C LYS A 378 9.80 8.83 -14.44
N GLU A 379 8.68 8.12 -14.38
CA GLU A 379 7.48 8.51 -15.15
C GLU A 379 6.86 9.80 -14.61
N VAL A 380 6.93 9.99 -13.30
CA VAL A 380 6.53 11.25 -12.67
C VAL A 380 7.49 12.38 -13.07
N LEU A 381 8.81 12.14 -13.10
CA LEU A 381 9.78 13.14 -13.55
C LEU A 381 9.58 13.52 -15.02
N ASP A 382 9.25 12.56 -15.89
CA ASP A 382 8.98 12.85 -17.29
C ASP A 382 7.76 13.79 -17.44
N VAL A 383 6.77 13.72 -16.54
CA VAL A 383 5.65 14.69 -16.47
C VAL A 383 6.11 16.03 -15.90
N LEU A 384 6.82 16.02 -14.75
CA LEU A 384 7.30 17.25 -14.11
C LEU A 384 8.20 18.08 -15.04
N ARG A 385 9.06 17.42 -15.82
CA ARG A 385 9.91 18.07 -16.84
C ARG A 385 9.13 18.79 -17.93
N GLY A 386 7.92 18.31 -18.25
CA GLY A 386 7.03 19.00 -19.17
C GLY A 386 6.61 20.37 -18.61
N TYR A 387 6.15 20.38 -17.36
CA TYR A 387 5.79 21.62 -16.66
C TYR A 387 7.00 22.53 -16.42
N GLU A 388 8.13 21.95 -16.02
CA GLU A 388 9.38 22.67 -15.77
C GLU A 388 9.86 23.40 -17.04
N ALA A 389 9.81 22.77 -18.21
CA ALA A 389 10.21 23.40 -19.46
C ALA A 389 9.35 24.65 -19.79
N ASP A 390 8.04 24.57 -19.55
CA ASP A 390 7.13 25.70 -19.77
C ASP A 390 7.38 26.82 -18.74
N LEU A 391 7.57 26.49 -17.46
CA LEU A 391 7.89 27.44 -16.39
C LEU A 391 9.23 28.15 -16.62
N VAL A 392 10.25 27.40 -17.05
CA VAL A 392 11.57 27.93 -17.39
C VAL A 392 11.49 28.88 -18.59
N ALA A 393 10.72 28.53 -19.63
CA ALA A 393 10.55 29.38 -20.79
C ALA A 393 9.81 30.70 -20.44
N GLU A 394 8.79 30.63 -19.57
CA GLU A 394 8.08 31.81 -19.07
C GLU A 394 9.00 32.71 -18.23
N ALA A 395 9.78 32.11 -17.31
CA ALA A 395 10.76 32.83 -16.52
C ALA A 395 11.81 33.51 -17.41
N ALA A 396 12.41 32.78 -18.36
CA ALA A 396 13.40 33.29 -19.29
C ALA A 396 12.89 34.47 -20.14
N ALA A 397 11.61 34.47 -20.52
CA ALA A 397 11.00 35.58 -21.26
C ALA A 397 10.91 36.89 -20.45
N SER A 398 10.98 36.81 -19.11
CA SER A 398 10.96 37.96 -18.21
C SER A 398 12.36 38.49 -17.82
N LEU A 399 13.41 37.76 -18.19
CA LEU A 399 14.80 38.06 -17.85
C LEU A 399 15.43 39.11 -18.79
N PRO A 400 16.52 39.77 -18.37
CA PRO A 400 17.24 40.71 -19.23
C PRO A 400 17.83 40.02 -20.47
N GLU A 401 18.00 40.77 -21.56
CA GLU A 401 18.59 40.26 -22.81
C GLU A 401 20.05 39.78 -22.68
N SER A 402 20.75 40.17 -21.61
CA SER A 402 22.12 39.73 -21.29
C SER A 402 22.43 39.86 -19.80
N PHE A 403 23.40 39.08 -19.31
CA PHE A 403 23.79 39.04 -17.90
C PHE A 403 25.24 39.54 -17.74
N ALA A 404 25.43 40.63 -16.98
CA ALA A 404 26.74 41.21 -16.69
C ALA A 404 26.90 41.43 -15.18
N PRO A 405 27.14 40.37 -14.39
CA PRO A 405 27.34 40.50 -12.94
C PRO A 405 28.66 41.25 -12.65
N ASP A 406 28.70 42.01 -11.54
CA ASP A 406 29.92 42.73 -11.15
C ASP A 406 31.03 41.77 -10.68
N ASP A 407 30.66 40.59 -10.16
CA ASP A 407 31.57 39.60 -9.60
C ASP A 407 32.61 39.10 -10.64
N ASP A 408 33.84 38.89 -10.18
CA ASP A 408 34.92 38.33 -11.00
C ASP A 408 34.68 36.84 -11.30
N VAL A 409 34.03 36.14 -10.38
CA VAL A 409 33.64 34.71 -10.42
C VAL A 409 32.28 34.59 -9.76
N ILE A 410 31.33 33.93 -10.42
CA ILE A 410 29.99 33.64 -9.86
C ILE A 410 29.45 32.33 -10.42
N GLY A 411 28.89 31.48 -9.56
CA GLY A 411 28.20 30.26 -9.99
C GLY A 411 26.86 30.58 -10.68
N LEU A 412 26.44 29.76 -11.63
CA LEU A 412 25.11 29.90 -12.25
C LEU A 412 23.99 29.81 -11.20
N ALA A 413 24.10 28.92 -10.21
CA ALA A 413 23.16 28.83 -9.09
C ALA A 413 22.99 30.18 -8.35
N GLU A 414 24.09 30.82 -7.97
CA GLU A 414 24.04 32.12 -7.28
C GLU A 414 23.46 33.22 -8.18
N LEU A 415 23.80 33.22 -9.48
CA LEU A 415 23.22 34.17 -10.41
C LEU A 415 21.71 33.95 -10.59
N ALA A 416 21.27 32.70 -10.68
CA ALA A 416 19.86 32.32 -10.81
C ALA A 416 19.07 32.73 -9.57
N ASP A 417 19.61 32.51 -8.37
CA ASP A 417 19.03 32.96 -7.09
C ASP A 417 18.82 34.48 -7.03
N ARG A 418 19.77 35.27 -7.55
CA ARG A 418 19.63 36.74 -7.63
C ARG A 418 18.46 37.17 -8.51
N HIS A 419 18.07 36.34 -9.47
CA HIS A 419 16.94 36.54 -10.36
C HIS A 419 15.68 35.80 -9.92
N GLY A 420 15.76 34.94 -8.89
CA GLY A 420 14.64 34.13 -8.41
C GLY A 420 14.17 33.07 -9.40
N VAL A 421 15.07 32.55 -10.25
CA VAL A 421 14.77 31.58 -11.32
C VAL A 421 15.67 30.34 -11.17
N SER A 422 15.40 29.28 -11.94
CA SER A 422 16.29 28.11 -12.01
C SER A 422 17.53 28.39 -12.86
N GLU A 423 18.60 27.61 -12.67
CA GLU A 423 19.82 27.73 -13.48
C GLU A 423 19.53 27.53 -14.97
N SER A 424 18.60 26.65 -15.33
CA SER A 424 18.19 26.42 -16.72
C SER A 424 17.53 27.63 -17.39
N ALA A 425 16.96 28.56 -16.63
CA ALA A 425 16.40 29.79 -17.20
C ALA A 425 17.47 30.78 -17.67
N ILE A 426 18.71 30.66 -17.15
CA ILE A 426 19.81 31.59 -17.45
C ILE A 426 20.98 30.94 -18.20
N GLU A 427 21.09 29.61 -18.23
CA GLU A 427 22.28 28.90 -18.72
C GLU A 427 22.65 29.22 -20.19
N ASP A 428 21.64 29.50 -21.02
CA ASP A 428 21.80 29.87 -22.43
C ASP A 428 21.91 31.39 -22.67
N GLY A 429 21.96 32.18 -21.59
CA GLY A 429 22.04 33.64 -21.65
C GLY A 429 23.37 34.14 -22.23
N PRO A 430 23.38 35.30 -22.93
CA PRO A 430 24.63 35.90 -23.32
C PRO A 430 25.30 36.58 -22.10
N PHE A 431 26.53 36.16 -21.83
CA PHE A 431 27.41 36.67 -20.77
C PHE A 431 28.55 37.51 -21.37
N PRO A 432 28.35 38.81 -21.69
CA PRO A 432 29.33 39.60 -22.43
C PRO A 432 30.68 39.80 -21.72
N ASP A 433 30.68 39.78 -20.39
CA ASP A 433 31.87 40.08 -19.56
C ASP A 433 32.56 38.82 -19.00
N HIS A 434 31.96 37.64 -19.19
CA HIS A 434 32.37 36.38 -18.56
C HIS A 434 32.43 35.23 -19.56
N GLU A 435 33.30 34.27 -19.29
CA GLU A 435 33.27 32.96 -19.95
C GLU A 435 32.59 31.95 -19.03
N LEU A 436 31.63 31.19 -19.57
CA LEU A 436 31.01 30.07 -18.85
C LEU A 436 31.95 28.86 -18.87
N VAL A 437 32.40 28.45 -17.69
CA VAL A 437 33.30 27.32 -17.48
C VAL A 437 32.62 26.34 -16.51
N GLY A 438 32.18 25.19 -17.02
CA GLY A 438 31.34 24.28 -16.24
C GLY A 438 30.02 24.97 -15.88
N ARG A 439 29.76 25.18 -14.59
CA ARG A 439 28.61 25.94 -14.06
C ARG A 439 28.99 27.30 -13.46
N THR A 440 30.17 27.83 -13.79
CA THR A 440 30.69 29.07 -13.21
C THR A 440 31.01 30.09 -14.30
N LEU A 441 30.55 31.33 -14.12
CA LEU A 441 30.90 32.47 -14.94
C LEU A 441 32.19 33.11 -14.41
N ILE A 442 33.22 33.18 -15.25
CA ILE A 442 34.55 33.66 -14.86
C ILE A 442 34.97 34.78 -15.80
N ARG A 443 35.35 35.95 -15.26
CA ARG A 443 35.91 37.02 -16.09
C ARG A 443 37.23 36.56 -16.75
N PRO A 444 37.49 36.90 -18.03
CA PRO A 444 38.71 36.51 -18.72
C PRO A 444 40.01 36.85 -17.96
N ALA A 445 40.04 37.98 -17.25
CA ALA A 445 41.20 38.40 -16.45
C ALA A 445 41.51 37.46 -15.26
N VAL A 446 40.53 36.73 -14.74
CA VAL A 446 40.76 35.70 -13.70
C VAL A 446 41.37 34.45 -14.35
N LEU A 447 40.85 34.03 -15.50
CA LEU A 447 41.40 32.90 -16.26
C LEU A 447 42.84 33.15 -16.68
N ASP A 448 43.17 34.36 -17.14
CA ASP A 448 44.54 34.75 -17.49
C ASP A 448 45.50 34.65 -16.30
N ARG A 449 45.09 35.14 -15.12
CA ARG A 449 45.86 34.99 -13.88
C ARG A 449 46.08 33.52 -13.52
N LEU A 450 45.04 32.69 -13.63
CA LEU A 450 45.16 31.25 -13.38
C LEU A 450 46.10 30.55 -14.37
N ARG A 451 46.15 30.97 -15.64
CA ARG A 451 47.12 30.44 -16.62
C ARG A 451 48.57 30.70 -16.23
N GLU A 452 48.84 31.84 -15.59
CA GLU A 452 50.19 32.20 -15.13
C GLU A 452 50.58 31.47 -13.85
N GLU A 453 49.61 31.07 -13.03
CA GLU A 453 49.83 30.43 -11.73
C GLU A 453 49.87 28.89 -11.81
N VAL A 454 49.21 28.28 -12.80
CA VAL A 454 49.16 26.83 -12.99
C VAL A 454 50.27 26.38 -13.93
N ASP A 455 51.22 25.61 -13.40
CA ASP A 455 52.34 25.04 -14.15
C ASP A 455 52.14 23.55 -14.46
N ASP A 456 52.80 23.08 -15.53
CA ASP A 456 52.90 21.65 -15.84
C ASP A 456 53.61 20.90 -14.70
N GLY A 457 52.97 19.88 -14.15
CA GLY A 457 53.47 19.12 -13.01
C GLY A 457 53.00 19.59 -11.63
N THR A 458 52.12 20.59 -11.55
CA THR A 458 51.45 20.99 -10.30
C THR A 458 50.53 19.87 -9.81
N SER A 459 50.44 19.62 -8.50
CA SER A 459 49.48 18.64 -7.96
C SER A 459 48.05 19.17 -8.09
N LEU A 460 47.10 18.28 -8.39
CA LEU A 460 45.68 18.60 -8.51
C LEU A 460 45.14 19.31 -7.26
N SER A 461 45.48 18.80 -6.07
CA SER A 461 45.07 19.40 -4.79
C SER A 461 45.53 20.84 -4.59
N ALA A 462 46.72 21.19 -5.09
CA ALA A 462 47.24 22.55 -4.99
C ALA A 462 46.56 23.49 -6.00
N VAL A 463 46.03 22.95 -7.10
CA VAL A 463 45.20 23.72 -8.03
C VAL A 463 43.80 23.86 -7.47
N GLU A 464 43.18 22.80 -6.94
CA GLU A 464 41.88 22.84 -6.27
C GLU A 464 41.87 23.91 -5.16
N GLU A 465 42.87 23.94 -4.28
CA GLU A 465 42.98 24.97 -3.22
C GLU A 465 43.00 26.41 -3.79
N ARG A 466 43.69 26.64 -4.92
CA ARG A 466 43.74 27.95 -5.59
C ARG A 466 42.43 28.33 -6.28
N LEU A 467 41.68 27.34 -6.75
CA LEU A 467 40.38 27.54 -7.37
C LEU A 467 39.32 27.83 -6.30
N ASP A 468 39.34 27.08 -5.19
CA ASP A 468 38.48 27.30 -4.01
C ASP A 468 38.69 28.71 -3.42
N GLU A 469 39.93 29.19 -3.32
CA GLU A 469 40.26 30.56 -2.87
C GLU A 469 39.59 31.66 -3.72
N ARG A 470 39.18 31.33 -4.95
CA ARG A 470 38.53 32.22 -5.91
C ARG A 470 37.06 31.90 -6.13
N GLY A 471 36.49 30.94 -5.40
CA GLY A 471 35.10 30.49 -5.54
C GLY A 471 34.83 29.72 -6.83
N ILE A 472 35.82 28.97 -7.34
CA ILE A 472 35.67 28.13 -8.55
C ILE A 472 35.63 26.66 -8.11
N ASP A 473 34.46 26.04 -8.19
CA ASP A 473 34.28 24.67 -7.67
C ASP A 473 34.62 23.57 -8.71
N ASP A 474 34.52 23.86 -10.01
CA ASP A 474 34.77 22.87 -11.07
C ASP A 474 36.22 22.93 -11.59
N ALA A 475 37.10 22.23 -10.86
CA ALA A 475 38.51 22.13 -11.21
C ALA A 475 38.75 21.46 -12.57
N SER A 476 37.92 20.48 -12.94
CA SER A 476 38.10 19.73 -14.19
C SER A 476 37.75 20.57 -15.42
N ALA A 477 36.60 21.26 -15.41
CA ALA A 477 36.21 22.17 -16.47
C ALA A 477 37.21 23.32 -16.60
N THR A 478 37.62 23.91 -15.48
CA THR A 478 38.59 25.02 -15.45
C THR A 478 39.93 24.60 -16.02
N LEU A 479 40.53 23.50 -15.55
CA LEU A 479 41.78 22.98 -16.10
C LEU A 479 41.66 22.68 -17.61
N SER A 480 40.53 22.13 -18.03
CA SER A 480 40.28 21.84 -19.45
C SER A 480 40.32 23.11 -20.30
N THR A 481 39.67 24.20 -19.84
CA THR A 481 39.65 25.54 -20.46
C THR A 481 41.03 26.21 -20.45
N LEU A 482 41.81 26.00 -19.40
CA LEU A 482 43.18 26.49 -19.30
C LEU A 482 44.19 25.70 -20.17
N GLY A 483 43.75 24.62 -20.84
CA GLY A 483 44.60 23.81 -21.71
C GLY A 483 45.37 22.70 -20.97
N TYR A 484 44.88 22.27 -19.81
CA TYR A 484 45.47 21.23 -18.98
C TYR A 484 44.57 19.99 -18.88
N ARG A 485 45.16 18.84 -18.50
CA ARG A 485 44.49 17.58 -18.18
C ARG A 485 45.04 17.03 -16.87
N VAL A 486 44.25 16.23 -16.17
CA VAL A 486 44.69 15.55 -14.96
C VAL A 486 45.26 14.18 -15.31
N GLU A 487 46.49 13.91 -14.90
CA GLU A 487 47.11 12.58 -14.90
C GLU A 487 46.91 11.95 -13.52
N TRP A 488 46.02 10.97 -13.42
CA TRP A 488 45.63 10.37 -12.15
C TRP A 488 46.69 9.39 -11.62
N GLU A 489 47.06 9.55 -10.35
CA GLU A 489 47.95 8.66 -9.60
C GLU A 489 47.11 7.85 -8.58
N GLY A 490 46.21 7.01 -9.09
CA GLY A 490 45.30 6.22 -8.25
C GLY A 490 44.02 6.98 -7.85
N LEU A 491 43.47 6.66 -6.67
CA LEU A 491 42.15 7.17 -6.21
C LEU A 491 42.23 8.49 -5.41
N SER A 492 43.43 8.98 -5.08
CA SER A 492 43.62 10.06 -4.09
C SER A 492 44.57 11.17 -4.56
N GLY A 493 44.96 11.19 -5.84
CA GLY A 493 45.95 12.14 -6.33
C GLY A 493 45.94 12.24 -7.85
N GLY A 494 46.28 13.42 -8.34
CA GLY A 494 46.47 13.69 -9.75
C GLY A 494 47.53 14.77 -9.94
N THR A 495 48.24 14.70 -11.05
CA THR A 495 49.19 15.72 -11.48
C THR A 495 48.63 16.43 -12.71
N VAL A 496 48.63 17.76 -12.68
CA VAL A 496 48.15 18.59 -13.79
C VAL A 496 49.20 18.61 -14.89
N ARG A 497 48.79 18.27 -16.11
CA ARG A 497 49.64 18.22 -17.30
C ARG A 497 49.11 19.11 -18.41
N LYS A 498 49.97 19.83 -19.13
CA LYS A 498 49.54 20.55 -20.35
C LYS A 498 48.98 19.55 -21.35
N LYS A 499 47.83 19.86 -21.96
CA LYS A 499 47.35 19.15 -23.15
C LYS A 499 48.39 19.39 -24.24
N GLY A 500 49.04 18.32 -24.69
CA GLY A 500 49.98 18.42 -25.81
C GLY A 500 49.26 18.94 -27.05
N VAL A 501 49.93 19.79 -27.83
CA VAL A 501 49.50 20.10 -29.19
C VAL A 501 49.41 18.77 -29.93
N SER A 502 48.21 18.37 -30.35
CA SER A 502 48.07 17.23 -31.23
C SER A 502 48.71 17.57 -32.58
N ASP A 503 49.79 16.85 -32.91
CA ASP A 503 50.09 16.52 -34.30
C ASP A 503 48.87 15.81 -34.92
N GLY A 504 48.37 16.29 -36.06
CA GLY A 504 47.34 15.66 -36.89
C GLY A 504 46.37 16.65 -37.53
N ASP A 505 46.80 17.48 -38.49
CA ASP A 505 46.60 17.18 -39.93
C ASP A 505 46.74 15.68 -40.30
N GLY A 506 45.64 15.08 -40.77
CA GLY A 506 45.54 13.70 -41.23
C GLY A 506 44.12 13.24 -41.47
#